data_AF-S4NWL5-F1
#
_entry.id   AF-S4NWL5-F1
#
_cell.length_a   1.000
_cell.length_b   1.000
_cell.length_c   1.000
_cell.angle_alpha   90.00
_cell.angle_beta   90.00
_cell.angle_gamma   90.00
#
_symmetry.space_group_name_H-M   'P 1'
#
loop_
_entity.id
_entity.type
_entity.pdbx_description
1 polymer ?
#
loop_
_entity_poly.entity_id
_entity_poly.type
_entity_poly.pdbx_seq_one_letter_code
_entity_poly.pdbx_strand_id
1 'polypeptide(L)'
;ASQSKHFGLYNCSVTNEYGNANAAIILKPLKSLPLFIILIGVTSGIIVFSGFVILLVMCHRRRRKKTQQMNEKPDVTVTTGDMYKESDR
;
A
#
# COMPACT_ATOMS: atom_id res chain seq x y z
N ALA A 1 11.78 -7.14 35.54
CA ALA A 1 10.98 -6.34 34.57
C ALA A 1 10.70 -4.95 35.14
N SER A 2 10.55 -3.93 34.29
CA SER A 2 10.19 -2.56 34.74
C SER A 2 8.75 -2.53 35.29
N GLN A 3 8.49 -1.74 36.32
CA GLN A 3 7.17 -1.57 36.96
C GLN A 3 6.80 -0.09 37.05
N SER A 4 5.52 0.23 37.23
CA SER A 4 5.02 1.61 37.32
C SER A 4 5.77 2.44 38.37
N LYS A 5 6.07 1.85 39.52
CA LYS A 5 6.82 2.48 40.63
C LYS A 5 8.28 2.81 40.31
N HIS A 6 8.84 2.28 39.22
CA HIS A 6 10.21 2.59 38.79
C HIS A 6 10.29 3.86 37.93
N PHE A 7 9.17 4.45 37.52
CA PHE A 7 9.21 5.68 36.72
C PHE A 7 9.22 6.91 37.62
N GLY A 8 10.01 7.92 37.27
CA GLY A 8 10.17 9.11 38.09
C GLY A 8 11.53 9.76 37.93
N LEU A 9 11.84 10.68 38.85
CA LEU A 9 13.11 11.37 38.92
C LEU A 9 14.09 10.57 39.76
N TYR A 10 15.26 10.29 39.20
CA TYR A 10 16.39 9.69 39.87
C TYR A 10 17.52 10.70 39.99
N ASN A 11 18.25 10.63 41.10
CA ASN A 11 19.42 11.46 41.33
C ASN A 11 20.62 10.54 41.50
N CYS A 12 21.60 10.68 40.61
CA CYS A 12 22.89 10.02 40.72
C CYS A 12 23.85 11.02 41.35
N SER A 13 24.54 10.62 42.42
CA SER A 13 25.57 11.43 43.07
C SER A 13 26.85 10.61 43.12
N VAL A 14 27.95 11.22 42.67
CA VAL A 14 29.29 10.62 42.66
C VAL A 14 30.18 11.51 43.50
N THR A 15 30.67 10.95 44.60
CA THR A 15 31.57 11.63 45.53
C THR A 15 32.93 10.95 45.50
N ASN A 16 34.00 11.73 45.35
CA ASN A 16 35.37 11.29 45.50
C ASN A 16 36.14 12.28 46.41
N GLU A 17 37.44 12.05 46.59
CA GLU A 17 38.30 12.91 47.42
C GLU A 17 38.45 14.36 46.90
N TYR A 18 38.09 14.61 45.63
CA TYR A 18 38.20 15.91 44.98
C TYR A 18 36.87 16.68 44.92
N GLY A 19 35.75 16.04 45.24
CA GLY A 19 34.44 16.70 45.26
C GLY A 19 33.26 15.77 45.03
N ASN A 20 32.12 16.39 44.73
CA ASN A 20 30.85 15.72 44.47
C ASN A 20 30.22 16.24 43.17
N ALA A 21 29.67 15.35 42.36
CA ALA A 21 28.93 15.66 41.16
C ALA A 21 27.57 14.93 41.16
N ASN A 22 26.50 15.67 40.84
CA ASN A 22 25.14 15.12 40.80
C ASN A 22 24.53 15.25 39.41
N ALA A 23 23.76 14.24 39.00
CA ALA A 23 23.03 14.23 37.74
C ALA A 23 21.60 13.72 37.95
N ALA A 24 20.64 14.52 37.46
CA ALA A 24 19.23 14.17 37.48
C ALA A 24 18.85 13.38 36.22
N ILE A 25 18.17 12.25 36.41
CA ILE A 25 17.71 11.36 35.33
C ILE A 25 16.19 11.23 35.46
N ILE A 26 15.45 11.60 34.41
CA ILE A 26 13.99 11.43 34.37
C ILE A 26 13.68 10.13 33.62
N LEU A 27 13.28 9.09 34.35
CA LEU A 27 12.86 7.83 33.75
C LEU A 27 11.37 7.88 33.40
N LYS A 28 11.07 7.95 32.10
CA LYS A 28 9.70 7.99 31.58
C LYS A 28 9.27 6.60 31.12
N PRO A 29 7.99 6.23 31.31
CA PRO A 29 7.46 5.01 30.72
C PRO A 29 7.48 5.09 29.20
N LEU A 30 7.78 3.96 28.56
CA LEU A 30 7.60 3.81 27.12
C LEU A 30 6.09 3.79 26.85
N LYS A 31 5.52 4.95 26.53
CA LYS A 31 4.09 5.08 26.17
C LYS A 31 3.88 4.41 24.81
N SER A 32 2.70 3.84 24.59
CA SER A 32 2.23 3.17 23.36
C SER A 32 2.22 4.03 22.08
N LEU A 33 2.76 5.25 22.11
CA LEU A 33 2.93 6.12 20.95
C LEU A 33 3.65 5.44 19.76
N PRO A 34 4.74 4.65 19.91
CA PRO A 34 5.34 3.95 18.78
C PRO A 34 4.40 2.87 18.22
N LEU A 35 3.56 2.28 19.06
CA LEU A 35 2.60 1.24 18.64
C LEU A 35 1.51 1.84 17.75
N PHE A 36 0.98 3.01 18.09
CA PHE A 36 -0.01 3.71 17.25
C PHE A 36 0.56 4.09 15.88
N ILE A 37 1.80 4.60 15.83
CA ILE A 37 2.47 4.92 14.55
C ILE A 37 2.64 3.67 13.70
N ILE A 38 3.07 2.55 14.29
CA ILE A 38 3.21 1.28 13.59
C ILE A 38 1.86 0.79 13.07
N LEU A 39 0.81 0.82 13.88
CA LEU A 39 -0.54 0.39 13.48
C LEU A 39 -1.08 1.21 12.31
N ILE A 40 -0.96 2.54 12.36
CA ILE A 40 -1.41 3.43 11.29
C ILE A 40 -0.61 3.17 10.01
N GLY A 41 0.70 3.01 10.13
CA GLY A 41 1.57 2.70 8.99
C GLY A 41 1.22 1.38 8.31
N VAL A 42 1.03 0.31 9.09
CA VAL A 42 0.65 -1.01 8.56
C VAL A 42 -0.74 -0.97 7.92
N THR A 43 -1.72 -0.35 8.59
CA THR A 43 -3.10 -0.29 8.10
C THR A 43 -3.18 0.49 6.78
N SER A 44 -2.52 1.65 6.69
CA SER A 44 -2.48 2.46 5.47
C SER A 44 -1.74 1.75 4.34
N GLY A 45 -0.62 1.07 4.65
CA GLY A 45 0.12 0.27 3.68
C GLY A 45 -0.72 -0.85 3.05
N ILE A 46 -1.49 -1.58 3.85
CA ILE A 46 -2.38 -2.66 3.36
C ILE A 46 -3.47 -2.10 2.44
N ILE A 47 -4.08 -0.99 2.81
CA ILE A 47 -5.13 -0.35 1.99
C ILE A 47 -4.57 0.11 0.64
N VAL A 48 -3.42 0.78 0.63
CA VAL A 48 -2.78 1.25 -0.61
C VAL A 48 -2.35 0.07 -1.48
N PHE A 49 -1.72 -0.95 -0.89
CA PHE A 49 -1.26 -2.13 -1.61
C PHE A 49 -2.43 -2.91 -2.23
N SER A 50 -3.49 -3.16 -1.46
CA SER A 50 -4.69 -3.83 -1.98
C SER A 50 -5.33 -3.04 -3.11
N GLY A 51 -5.47 -1.71 -2.98
CA GLY A 51 -5.97 -0.83 -4.04
C GLY A 51 -5.13 -0.91 -5.32
N PHE A 52 -3.81 -0.93 -5.19
CA PHE A 52 -2.89 -1.09 -6.32
C PHE A 52 -3.06 -2.44 -7.02
N VAL A 53 -3.13 -3.54 -6.27
CA VAL A 53 -3.35 -4.88 -6.84
C VAL A 53 -4.70 -4.95 -7.55
N ILE A 54 -5.77 -4.41 -6.95
CA ILE A 54 -7.10 -4.35 -7.58
C ILE A 54 -7.04 -3.59 -8.90
N LEU A 55 -6.37 -2.42 -8.92
CA LEU A 55 -6.19 -1.63 -10.14
C LEU A 55 -5.44 -2.42 -11.23
N LEU A 56 -4.34 -3.10 -10.89
CA LEU A 56 -3.61 -3.93 -11.83
C LEU A 56 -4.50 -5.04 -12.41
N VAL A 57 -5.21 -5.78 -11.57
CA VAL A 57 -6.12 -6.84 -11.99
C VAL A 57 -7.23 -6.29 -12.88
N MET A 58 -7.83 -5.15 -12.52
CA MET A 58 -8.86 -4.51 -13.34
C MET A 58 -8.31 -4.07 -14.70
N CYS A 59 -7.12 -3.47 -14.75
CA CYS A 59 -6.45 -3.07 -15.98
C CYS A 59 -6.14 -4.29 -16.87
N HIS A 60 -5.59 -5.36 -16.30
CA HIS A 60 -5.33 -6.60 -17.04
C HIS A 60 -6.63 -7.24 -17.58
N ARG A 61 -7.68 -7.33 -16.76
CA ARG A 61 -8.99 -7.86 -17.18
C ARG A 61 -9.62 -7.01 -18.29
N ARG A 62 -9.56 -5.68 -18.18
CA ARG A 62 -10.08 -4.76 -19.22
C ARG A 62 -9.33 -4.91 -20.53
N ARG A 63 -8.00 -5.03 -20.49
CA ARG A 63 -7.18 -5.26 -21.71
C ARG A 63 -7.56 -6.57 -22.41
N ARG A 64 -7.67 -7.69 -21.66
CA ARG A 64 -8.07 -8.98 -22.26
C ARG A 64 -9.45 -8.92 -22.92
N LYS A 65 -10.43 -8.28 -22.29
CA LYS A 65 -11.77 -8.09 -22.88
C LYS A 65 -11.73 -7.28 -24.18
N LYS A 66 -10.93 -6.21 -24.24
CA LYS A 66 -10.75 -5.41 -25.47
C LYS A 66 -10.06 -6.22 -26.58
N THR A 67 -9.03 -7.01 -26.25
CA THR A 67 -8.34 -7.86 -27.24
C THR A 67 -9.25 -8.96 -27.79
N GLN A 68 -10.15 -9.53 -26.98
CA GLN A 68 -11.12 -10.52 -27.46
C GLN A 68 -12.15 -9.92 -28.43
N GLN A 69 -12.65 -8.71 -28.19
CA GLN A 69 -13.58 -8.03 -29.13
C GLN A 69 -12.93 -7.68 -30.47
N MET A 70 -11.62 -7.43 -30.51
CA MET A 70 -10.91 -7.10 -31.76
C MET A 70 -10.49 -8.34 -32.56
N ASN A 71 -10.55 -9.53 -31.96
CA ASN A 71 -10.24 -10.81 -32.62
C ASN A 71 -11.49 -11.51 -33.18
N GLU A 72 -12.67 -10.89 -33.06
CA GLU A 72 -13.86 -11.31 -33.80
C GLU A 72 -13.70 -10.81 -35.25
N LYS A 73 -13.06 -11.66 -36.06
CA LYS A 73 -12.81 -11.43 -37.49
C LYS A 73 -14.14 -11.04 -38.17
N PRO A 74 -14.24 -9.91 -38.90
CA PRO A 74 -15.44 -9.64 -39.69
C PRO A 74 -15.56 -10.77 -40.71
N ASP A 75 -16.69 -11.47 -40.70
CA ASP A 75 -16.98 -12.49 -41.70
C ASP A 75 -17.21 -11.78 -43.03
N VAL A 76 -16.13 -11.64 -43.80
CA VAL A 76 -16.20 -11.13 -45.17
C VAL A 76 -16.64 -12.29 -46.06
N THR A 77 -17.91 -12.64 -46.01
CA THR A 77 -18.55 -13.34 -47.14
C THR A 77 -18.58 -12.36 -48.30
N VAL A 78 -17.60 -12.48 -49.18
CA VAL A 78 -17.56 -11.82 -50.48
C VAL A 78 -18.74 -12.36 -51.29
N THR A 79 -19.82 -11.60 -51.36
CA THR A 79 -20.92 -11.84 -52.30
C THR A 79 -20.42 -11.46 -53.70
N THR A 80 -19.61 -12.32 -54.31
CA THR A 80 -19.33 -12.30 -55.75
C THR A 80 -20.45 -13.06 -56.46
N GLY A 81 -21.28 -12.33 -57.18
CA GLY A 81 -22.50 -12.79 -57.84
C GLY A 81 -23.60 -11.83 -57.39
N ASP A 82 -23.93 -10.78 -58.13
CA ASP A 82 -24.31 -10.81 -59.53
C ASP A 82 -23.86 -9.53 -60.24
N MET A 83 -22.83 -9.63 -61.08
CA MET A 83 -22.78 -8.82 -62.30
C MET A 83 -23.65 -9.53 -63.35
N TYR A 84 -24.11 -8.79 -64.37
CA TYR A 84 -24.83 -9.23 -65.58
C TYR A 84 -26.29 -9.74 -65.43
N LYS A 85 -27.26 -8.84 -65.62
CA LYS A 85 -28.42 -9.01 -66.52
C LYS A 85 -29.18 -7.69 -66.60
N GLU A 86 -28.98 -6.94 -67.68
CA GLU A 86 -29.84 -6.95 -68.88
C GLU A 86 -30.91 -5.85 -68.74
N SER A 87 -30.53 -4.63 -69.14
CA SER A 87 -31.45 -3.50 -69.29
C SER A 87 -31.64 -3.24 -70.78
N ASP A 88 -32.42 -4.11 -71.43
CA ASP A 88 -32.92 -3.92 -72.79
C ASP A 88 -34.38 -4.42 -72.87
N ARG A 89 -35.33 -3.51 -72.63
CA ARG A 89 -36.60 -3.31 -73.35
C ARG A 89 -37.59 -2.43 -72.58
#